data_AF-A0A7V6AM73-F1
#
_entry.id   AF-A0A7V6AM73-F1
#
_cell.length_a   1.000
_cell.length_b   1.000
_cell.length_c   1.000
_cell.angle_alpha   90.00
_cell.angle_beta   90.00
_cell.angle_gamma   90.00
#
_symmetry.space_group_name_H-M   'P 1'
#
loop_
_entity.id
_entity.type
_entity.pdbx_description
1 polymer ?
#
loop_
_entity_poly.entity_id
_entity_poly.type
_entity_poly.pdbx_seq_one_letter_code
_entity_poly.pdbx_strand_id
1 'polypeptide(L)'
;MAVKDRNGNFIMIDNPRFDPLFRYFVMHHIPVVGHCGEPRNCWLPLDQMTVSSDKNYFSRHPEYHMYNHPEYPSYEEQIAARDRLLEKNPGLIFIGAHLGSLEWDVDEIAKRFEKFPDFYVDLAGRVCYLELQAKDNWQKVRDFLIKYSNRILYGSDLASPQEDDDLQEAKKYIHQAWVHHWQFFVTADTMRSDQFEGSFRGLHLPRKVIDDIYYNNAARIFLTHKIIQQ
;
A
#
# COMPACT_ATOMS: atom_id res chain seq x y z
N MET A 1 18.04 2.16 -1.26
CA MET A 1 19.08 2.57 -2.25
C MET A 1 18.68 3.92 -2.81
N ALA A 2 19.59 4.88 -2.89
CA ALA A 2 19.31 6.18 -3.52
C ALA A 2 20.23 6.42 -4.71
N VAL A 3 19.61 6.77 -5.84
CA VAL A 3 20.31 6.99 -7.10
C VAL A 3 20.19 8.47 -7.47
N LYS A 4 21.33 9.09 -7.75
CA LYS A 4 21.41 10.49 -8.18
C LYS A 4 21.95 10.58 -9.60
N ASP A 5 21.53 11.60 -10.34
CA ASP A 5 22.10 11.91 -11.65
C ASP A 5 23.48 12.58 -11.54
N ARG A 6 24.07 12.93 -12.68
CA ARG A 6 25.40 13.58 -12.75
C ARG A 6 25.43 14.98 -12.11
N ASN A 7 24.27 15.59 -11.91
CA ASN A 7 24.11 16.91 -11.29
C ASN A 7 23.78 16.79 -9.79
N GLY A 8 23.70 15.56 -9.25
CA GLY A 8 23.39 15.30 -7.84
C GLY A 8 21.89 15.27 -7.53
N ASN A 9 21.00 15.34 -8.51
CA ASN A 9 19.55 15.28 -8.29
C ASN A 9 19.10 13.82 -8.13
N PHE A 10 18.16 13.56 -7.22
CA PHE A 10 17.56 12.22 -7.10
C PHE A 10 16.84 11.82 -8.40
N ILE A 11 17.04 10.57 -8.82
CA ILE A 11 16.32 9.98 -9.95
C ILE A 11 15.01 9.41 -9.41
N MET A 12 13.95 10.22 -9.48
CA MET A 12 12.60 9.87 -9.04
C MET A 12 11.82 9.12 -10.14
N ILE A 13 10.70 8.50 -9.75
CA ILE A 13 9.91 7.64 -10.65
C ILE A 13 9.34 8.37 -11.88
N ASP A 14 9.17 9.69 -11.80
CA ASP A 14 8.69 10.56 -12.89
C ASP A 14 9.80 11.16 -13.75
N ASN A 15 11.05 10.70 -13.57
CA ASN A 15 12.18 11.14 -14.39
C ASN A 15 11.90 10.87 -15.87
N PRO A 16 12.06 11.88 -16.78
CA PRO A 16 11.75 11.72 -18.21
C PRO A 16 12.49 10.58 -18.92
N ARG A 17 13.60 10.10 -18.36
CA ARG A 17 14.33 8.94 -18.90
C ARG A 17 13.51 7.65 -18.82
N PHE A 18 12.50 7.58 -17.95
CA PHE A 18 11.58 6.45 -17.87
C PHE A 18 10.37 6.59 -18.80
N ASP A 19 10.15 7.72 -19.46
CA ASP A 19 8.99 7.93 -20.34
C ASP A 19 8.86 6.88 -21.45
N PRO A 20 9.94 6.40 -22.11
CA PRO A 20 9.82 5.30 -23.09
C PRO A 20 9.32 3.99 -22.46
N LEU A 21 9.72 3.71 -21.20
CA LEU A 21 9.35 2.49 -20.49
C LEU A 21 7.86 2.50 -20.11
N PHE A 22 7.38 3.60 -19.52
CA PHE A 22 5.96 3.69 -19.13
C PHE A 22 5.03 3.77 -20.34
N ARG A 23 5.43 4.44 -21.43
CA ARG A 23 4.67 4.38 -22.69
C ARG A 23 4.54 2.96 -23.22
N TYR A 24 5.61 2.16 -23.12
CA TYR A 24 5.57 0.75 -23.49
C TYR A 24 4.58 -0.03 -22.61
N PHE A 25 4.59 0.19 -21.30
CA PHE A 25 3.63 -0.46 -20.39
C PHE A 25 2.18 -0.10 -20.69
N VAL A 26 1.89 1.18 -20.97
CA VAL A 26 0.55 1.62 -21.38
C VAL A 26 0.13 0.92 -22.68
N MET A 27 0.99 0.96 -23.71
CA MET A 27 0.68 0.38 -25.03
C MET A 27 0.39 -1.13 -24.98
N HIS A 28 1.06 -1.84 -24.08
CA HIS A 28 0.94 -3.29 -23.93
C HIS A 28 0.05 -3.72 -22.75
N HIS A 29 -0.60 -2.77 -22.07
CA HIS A 29 -1.45 -3.04 -20.90
C HIS A 29 -0.71 -3.86 -19.83
N ILE A 30 0.57 -3.55 -19.60
CA ILE A 30 1.40 -4.22 -18.59
C ILE A 30 1.20 -3.47 -17.27
N PRO A 31 0.64 -4.11 -16.23
CA PRO A 31 0.46 -3.47 -14.94
C PRO A 31 1.81 -3.24 -14.24
N VAL A 32 1.91 -2.12 -13.51
CA VAL A 32 3.07 -1.76 -12.70
C VAL A 32 2.69 -1.81 -11.22
N VAL A 33 3.43 -2.57 -10.42
CA VAL A 33 3.38 -2.45 -8.95
C VAL A 33 4.50 -1.52 -8.52
N GLY A 34 4.16 -0.39 -7.92
CA GLY A 34 5.12 0.65 -7.54
C GLY A 34 5.16 0.88 -6.03
N HIS A 35 6.31 0.58 -5.44
CA HIS A 35 6.65 0.99 -4.07
C HIS A 35 7.29 2.39 -4.11
N CYS A 36 6.48 3.43 -3.90
CA CYS A 36 6.91 4.82 -4.02
C CYS A 36 6.72 5.56 -2.70
N GLY A 37 7.78 5.57 -1.88
CA GLY A 37 7.77 6.12 -0.53
C GLY A 37 7.80 5.03 0.53
N GLU A 38 7.69 5.46 1.77
CA GLU A 38 7.62 4.67 3.01
C GLU A 38 6.30 5.04 3.71
N PRO A 39 5.88 4.44 4.84
CA PRO A 39 4.72 4.98 5.53
C PRO A 39 5.02 6.41 5.99
N ARG A 40 4.02 7.29 6.07
CA ARG A 40 4.19 8.70 6.44
C ARG A 40 4.91 8.86 7.78
N ASN A 41 4.73 7.90 8.70
CA ASN A 41 5.47 7.82 9.96
C ASN A 41 7.00 7.92 9.78
N CYS A 42 7.56 7.43 8.67
CA CYS A 42 8.98 7.54 8.34
C CYS A 42 9.51 9.01 8.30
N TRP A 43 8.64 9.98 8.03
CA TRP A 43 8.98 11.40 8.03
C TRP A 43 8.51 12.16 9.29
N LEU A 44 7.97 11.45 10.28
CA LEU A 44 7.52 12.05 11.54
C LEU A 44 8.55 11.84 12.67
N PRO A 45 8.58 12.74 13.66
CA PRO A 45 9.22 12.46 14.94
C PRO A 45 8.68 11.15 15.58
N LEU A 46 9.53 10.41 16.30
CA LEU A 46 9.14 9.12 16.92
C LEU A 46 7.96 9.23 17.90
N ASP A 47 7.78 10.37 18.54
CA ASP A 47 6.66 10.65 19.47
C ASP A 47 5.35 10.99 18.75
N GLN A 48 5.40 11.28 17.44
CA GLN A 48 4.23 11.57 16.61
C GLN A 48 3.84 10.40 15.69
N MET A 49 4.62 9.31 15.66
CA MET A 49 4.28 8.12 14.88
C MET A 49 3.05 7.42 15.45
N THR A 50 2.14 7.01 14.56
CA THR A 50 0.81 6.51 14.90
C THR A 50 0.74 5.03 15.25
N VAL A 51 1.67 4.21 14.73
CA VAL A 51 1.73 2.76 14.99
C VAL A 51 3.06 2.37 15.64
N SER A 52 3.01 1.42 16.57
CA SER A 52 4.14 0.95 17.36
C SER A 52 5.17 0.18 16.52
N SER A 53 4.77 -0.54 15.46
CA SER A 53 5.71 -1.18 14.52
C SER A 53 6.71 -0.17 13.99
N ASP A 54 6.20 0.93 13.46
CA ASP A 54 6.99 1.91 12.74
C ASP A 54 7.90 2.65 13.72
N LYS A 55 7.36 3.03 14.88
CA LYS A 55 8.15 3.61 15.96
C LYS A 55 9.29 2.69 16.42
N ASN A 56 8.99 1.40 16.61
CA ASN A 56 9.98 0.41 17.02
C ASN A 56 10.99 0.13 15.90
N TYR A 57 10.59 0.17 14.64
CA TYR A 57 11.47 -0.04 13.50
C TYR A 57 12.40 1.15 13.31
N PHE A 58 11.87 2.36 13.16
CA PHE A 58 12.65 3.56 12.90
C PHE A 58 13.53 3.99 14.09
N SER A 59 13.16 3.64 15.33
CA SER A 59 14.07 3.83 16.48
C SER A 59 15.28 2.89 16.45
N ARG A 60 15.15 1.69 15.88
CA ARG A 60 16.24 0.70 15.73
C ARG A 60 17.01 0.85 14.43
N HIS A 61 16.40 1.48 13.43
CA HIS A 61 16.94 1.73 12.10
C HIS A 61 16.92 3.22 11.76
N PRO A 62 17.69 4.06 12.49
CA PRO A 62 17.74 5.50 12.24
C PRO A 62 18.20 5.83 10.82
N GLU A 63 18.99 4.96 10.18
CA GLU A 63 19.42 5.07 8.78
C GLU A 63 18.28 5.05 7.76
N TYR A 64 17.11 4.53 8.15
CA TYR A 64 15.90 4.52 7.33
C TYR A 64 14.84 5.50 7.82
N HIS A 65 15.07 6.19 8.94
CA HIS A 65 14.13 7.17 9.51
C HIS A 65 14.28 8.53 8.82
N MET A 66 13.52 8.77 7.75
CA MET A 66 13.68 9.94 6.88
C MET A 66 13.52 11.30 7.59
N TYR A 67 12.84 11.36 8.73
CA TYR A 67 12.83 12.55 9.59
C TYR A 67 14.24 13.05 9.95
N ASN A 68 15.21 12.14 10.12
CA ASN A 68 16.61 12.46 10.44
C ASN A 68 17.45 12.78 9.19
N HIS A 69 16.87 12.67 8.00
CA HIS A 69 17.56 12.70 6.72
C HIS A 69 16.94 13.73 5.76
N PRO A 70 16.94 15.04 6.12
CA PRO A 70 16.34 16.09 5.31
C PRO A 70 17.04 16.29 3.94
N GLU A 71 18.20 15.68 3.73
CA GLU A 71 18.89 15.64 2.44
C GLU A 71 18.26 14.69 1.41
N TYR A 72 17.29 13.85 1.83
CA TYR A 72 16.50 12.97 0.96
C TYR A 72 15.14 13.58 0.63
N PRO A 73 14.46 13.08 -0.42
CA PRO A 73 13.15 13.59 -0.80
C PRO A 73 12.13 13.49 0.34
N SER A 74 11.31 14.52 0.49
CA SER A 74 10.21 14.53 1.44
C SER A 74 9.13 13.51 1.06
N TYR A 75 8.26 13.18 2.02
CA TYR A 75 7.05 12.41 1.77
C TYR A 75 6.24 13.00 0.60
N GLU A 76 6.01 14.31 0.61
CA GLU A 76 5.25 15.01 -0.43
C GLU A 76 5.95 14.93 -1.79
N GLU A 77 7.27 14.99 -1.84
CA GLU A 77 8.03 14.86 -3.09
C GLU A 77 7.91 13.45 -3.69
N GLN A 78 7.94 12.41 -2.85
CA GLN A 78 7.71 11.01 -3.27
C GLN A 78 6.31 10.83 -3.85
N ILE A 79 5.29 11.30 -3.14
CA ILE A 79 3.89 11.22 -3.56
C ILE A 79 3.66 12.03 -4.84
N ALA A 80 4.20 13.24 -4.92
CA ALA A 80 4.06 14.10 -6.09
C ALA A 80 4.78 13.53 -7.32
N ALA A 81 5.92 12.86 -7.14
CA ALA A 81 6.60 12.15 -8.24
C ALA A 81 5.70 11.05 -8.81
N ARG A 82 5.10 10.19 -7.98
CA ARG A 82 4.14 9.19 -8.47
C ARG A 82 2.95 9.86 -9.16
N ASP A 83 2.34 10.87 -8.55
CA ASP A 83 1.15 11.50 -9.12
C ASP A 83 1.46 12.14 -10.50
N ARG A 84 2.65 12.74 -10.70
CA ARG A 84 3.11 13.24 -12.01
C ARG A 84 3.36 12.12 -13.03
N LEU A 85 3.86 10.96 -12.59
CA LEU A 85 3.97 9.78 -13.46
C LEU A 85 2.59 9.39 -14.00
N LEU A 86 1.58 9.32 -13.12
CA LEU A 86 0.21 8.93 -13.50
C LEU A 86 -0.44 9.97 -14.43
N GLU A 87 -0.22 11.27 -14.18
CA GLU A 87 -0.68 12.36 -15.06
C GLU A 87 -0.09 12.24 -16.47
N LYS A 88 1.20 11.91 -16.58
CA LYS A 88 1.89 11.76 -17.87
C LYS A 88 1.46 10.52 -18.66
N ASN A 89 0.92 9.51 -17.99
CA ASN A 89 0.63 8.20 -18.58
C ASN A 89 -0.83 7.77 -18.32
N PRO A 90 -1.82 8.47 -18.89
CA PRO A 90 -3.21 8.01 -18.84
C PRO A 90 -3.30 6.61 -19.47
N GLY A 91 -4.04 5.69 -18.85
CA GLY A 91 -4.08 4.27 -19.24
C GLY A 91 -3.04 3.38 -18.56
N LEU A 92 -2.11 3.94 -17.77
CA LEU A 92 -1.17 3.12 -17.00
C LEU A 92 -1.88 2.44 -15.83
N ILE A 93 -2.03 1.12 -15.89
CA ILE A 93 -2.49 0.30 -14.77
C ILE A 93 -1.38 0.30 -13.71
N PHE A 94 -1.56 1.10 -12.66
CA PHE A 94 -0.55 1.27 -11.62
C PHE A 94 -1.11 0.87 -10.25
N ILE A 95 -0.49 -0.09 -9.59
CA ILE A 95 -0.81 -0.53 -8.23
C ILE A 95 0.21 0.11 -7.29
N GLY A 96 -0.21 1.10 -6.51
CA GLY A 96 0.57 1.67 -5.42
C GLY A 96 0.67 0.66 -4.28
N ALA A 97 1.86 0.12 -4.06
CA ALA A 97 2.09 -0.81 -2.96
C ALA A 97 1.83 -0.12 -1.61
N HIS A 98 1.36 -0.88 -0.61
CA HIS A 98 1.20 -0.40 0.77
C HIS A 98 0.25 0.80 0.86
N LEU A 99 -0.96 0.68 0.31
CA LEU A 99 -1.92 1.78 0.19
C LEU A 99 -1.36 2.98 -0.61
N GLY A 100 -0.36 2.75 -1.46
CA GLY A 100 0.35 3.78 -2.19
C GLY A 100 1.11 4.75 -1.29
N SER A 101 1.58 4.34 -0.12
CA SER A 101 2.17 5.24 0.89
C SER A 101 1.22 6.38 1.30
N LEU A 102 -0.10 6.16 1.20
CA LEU A 102 -1.15 7.09 1.64
C LEU A 102 -1.95 6.50 2.81
N GLU A 103 -1.38 5.50 3.50
CA GLU A 103 -2.05 4.67 4.51
C GLU A 103 -2.65 5.46 5.68
N TRP A 104 -2.15 6.66 5.95
CA TRP A 104 -2.54 7.47 7.09
C TRP A 104 -3.92 8.13 6.95
N ASP A 105 -4.48 8.24 5.73
CA ASP A 105 -5.85 8.75 5.51
C ASP A 105 -6.47 8.21 4.22
N VAL A 106 -7.58 7.48 4.37
CA VAL A 106 -8.36 6.97 3.23
C VAL A 106 -8.88 8.05 2.28
N ASP A 107 -9.04 9.30 2.75
CA ASP A 107 -9.44 10.41 1.87
C ASP A 107 -8.31 10.80 0.91
N GLU A 108 -7.05 10.67 1.30
CA GLU A 108 -5.92 10.92 0.40
C GLU A 108 -5.86 9.89 -0.73
N ILE A 109 -6.17 8.63 -0.42
CA ILE A 109 -6.28 7.56 -1.42
C ILE A 109 -7.48 7.85 -2.35
N ALA A 110 -8.64 8.18 -1.78
CA ALA A 110 -9.84 8.50 -2.52
C ALA A 110 -9.61 9.63 -3.54
N LYS A 111 -8.90 10.71 -3.15
CA LYS A 111 -8.53 11.80 -4.07
C LYS A 111 -7.79 11.29 -5.32
N ARG A 112 -6.89 10.31 -5.17
CA ARG A 112 -6.14 9.75 -6.31
C ARG A 112 -7.00 8.80 -7.13
N PHE A 113 -7.87 8.00 -6.51
CA PHE A 113 -8.81 7.15 -7.25
C PHE A 113 -9.76 7.94 -8.14
N GLU A 114 -10.22 9.10 -7.68
CA GLU A 114 -11.09 10.00 -8.45
C GLU A 114 -10.32 10.71 -9.58
N LYS A 115 -9.03 11.01 -9.37
CA LYS A 115 -8.19 11.70 -10.37
C LYS A 115 -7.61 10.76 -11.44
N PHE A 116 -7.22 9.55 -11.05
CA PHE A 116 -6.50 8.60 -11.90
C PHE A 116 -7.30 7.31 -12.02
N PRO A 117 -8.03 7.06 -13.12
CA PRO A 117 -8.95 5.92 -13.23
C PRO A 117 -8.24 4.55 -13.23
N ASP A 118 -6.97 4.50 -13.62
CA ASP A 118 -6.16 3.27 -13.69
C ASP A 118 -5.21 3.09 -12.49
N PHE A 119 -5.39 3.88 -11.43
CA PHE A 119 -4.63 3.74 -10.18
C PHE A 119 -5.29 2.74 -9.22
N TYR A 120 -4.52 1.85 -8.64
CA TYR A 120 -4.97 0.86 -7.67
C TYR A 120 -4.05 0.93 -6.46
N VAL A 121 -4.46 0.34 -5.35
CA VAL A 121 -3.54 0.12 -4.23
C VAL A 121 -3.67 -1.31 -3.72
N ASP A 122 -2.62 -1.84 -3.12
CA ASP A 122 -2.74 -3.02 -2.29
C ASP A 122 -2.77 -2.68 -0.78
N LEU A 123 -3.12 -3.66 0.03
CA LEU A 123 -3.18 -3.57 1.50
C LEU A 123 -1.89 -4.04 2.19
N ALA A 124 -0.87 -4.42 1.42
CA ALA A 124 0.29 -5.16 1.91
C ALA A 124 0.98 -4.39 3.04
N GLY A 125 1.24 -5.05 4.18
CA GLY A 125 1.90 -4.44 5.33
C GLY A 125 1.24 -3.19 5.93
N ARG A 126 -0.01 -2.85 5.57
CA ARG A 126 -0.68 -1.59 5.98
C ARG A 126 -2.11 -1.74 6.49
N VAL A 127 -2.60 -2.97 6.66
CA VAL A 127 -3.95 -3.19 7.22
C VAL A 127 -4.12 -2.54 8.59
N CYS A 128 -3.08 -2.54 9.43
CA CYS A 128 -3.09 -1.89 10.75
C CYS A 128 -3.45 -0.39 10.72
N TYR A 129 -3.14 0.31 9.62
CA TYR A 129 -3.53 1.72 9.45
C TYR A 129 -5.03 1.89 9.20
N LEU A 130 -5.65 0.94 8.49
CA LEU A 130 -7.10 0.90 8.33
C LEU A 130 -7.80 0.53 9.65
N GLU A 131 -7.22 -0.39 10.42
CA GLU A 131 -7.69 -0.75 11.76
C GLU A 131 -7.63 0.46 12.70
N LEU A 132 -6.52 1.21 12.68
CA LEU A 132 -6.36 2.42 13.47
C LEU A 132 -7.37 3.51 13.04
N GLN A 133 -7.54 3.75 11.74
CA GLN A 133 -8.57 4.67 11.27
C GLN A 133 -9.98 4.20 11.63
N ALA A 134 -10.25 2.89 11.64
CA ALA A 134 -11.55 2.33 12.00
C ALA A 134 -11.82 2.41 13.51
N LYS A 135 -10.78 2.42 14.35
CA LYS A 135 -10.88 2.74 15.78
C LYS A 135 -11.46 4.15 15.98
N ASP A 136 -10.98 5.11 15.20
CA ASP A 136 -11.38 6.53 15.34
C ASP A 136 -12.67 6.86 14.58
N ASN A 137 -12.83 6.32 13.38
CA ASN A 137 -14.00 6.51 12.53
C ASN A 137 -14.29 5.27 11.66
N TRP A 138 -14.94 4.29 12.29
CA TRP A 138 -15.34 3.03 11.67
C TRP A 138 -16.15 3.21 10.37
N GLN A 139 -17.11 4.14 10.36
CA GLN A 139 -18.00 4.33 9.21
C GLN A 139 -17.24 4.88 8.00
N LYS A 140 -16.29 5.80 8.21
CA LYS A 140 -15.44 6.35 7.13
C LYS A 140 -14.66 5.25 6.42
N VAL A 141 -13.98 4.38 7.16
CA VAL A 141 -13.17 3.28 6.60
C VAL A 141 -14.06 2.27 5.87
N ARG A 142 -15.21 1.92 6.47
CA ARG A 142 -16.18 1.03 5.85
C ARG A 142 -16.70 1.58 4.51
N ASP A 143 -17.13 2.84 4.49
CA ASP A 143 -17.69 3.46 3.29
C ASP A 143 -16.64 3.59 2.18
N PHE A 144 -15.39 3.92 2.55
CA PHE A 144 -14.26 3.95 1.63
C PHE A 144 -14.03 2.59 0.96
N LEU A 145 -13.92 1.51 1.75
CA LEU A 145 -13.68 0.17 1.21
C LEU A 145 -14.86 -0.35 0.37
N ILE A 146 -16.09 0.02 0.71
CA ILE A 146 -17.26 -0.31 -0.11
C ILE A 146 -17.20 0.44 -1.45
N LYS A 147 -17.04 1.77 -1.40
CA LYS A 147 -17.06 2.67 -2.57
C LYS A 147 -15.95 2.31 -3.57
N TYR A 148 -14.74 2.05 -3.08
CA TYR A 148 -13.57 1.80 -3.92
C TYR A 148 -13.11 0.34 -3.90
N SER A 149 -14.01 -0.59 -3.56
CA SER A 149 -13.73 -2.03 -3.52
C SER A 149 -13.11 -2.56 -4.81
N ASN A 150 -13.44 -1.99 -5.97
CA ASN A 150 -12.87 -2.35 -7.27
C ASN A 150 -11.45 -1.79 -7.55
N ARG A 151 -10.86 -1.03 -6.63
CA ARG A 151 -9.55 -0.38 -6.77
C ARG A 151 -8.50 -0.84 -5.75
N ILE A 152 -8.87 -1.78 -4.89
CA ILE A 152 -8.07 -2.20 -3.73
C ILE A 152 -7.79 -3.70 -3.83
N LEU A 153 -6.54 -4.10 -3.64
CA LEU A 153 -6.10 -5.49 -3.70
C LEU A 153 -5.59 -5.96 -2.34
N TYR A 154 -5.83 -7.22 -1.99
CA TYR A 154 -5.11 -7.83 -0.88
C TYR A 154 -3.66 -8.12 -1.28
N GLY A 155 -2.73 -7.77 -0.40
CA GLY A 155 -1.34 -8.19 -0.42
C GLY A 155 -0.89 -8.48 1.00
N SER A 156 0.08 -9.39 1.18
CA SER A 156 0.54 -9.77 2.53
C SER A 156 1.79 -9.02 2.98
N ASP A 157 2.72 -8.73 2.05
CA ASP A 157 4.08 -8.28 2.32
C ASP A 157 4.90 -9.24 3.21
N LEU A 158 4.54 -10.52 3.19
CA LEU A 158 5.20 -11.53 4.00
C LEU A 158 6.31 -12.20 3.19
N ALA A 159 7.52 -12.17 3.74
CA ALA A 159 8.68 -12.84 3.16
C ALA A 159 8.53 -14.36 3.23
N SER A 160 9.14 -15.06 2.28
CA SER A 160 9.35 -16.50 2.41
C SER A 160 10.36 -16.78 3.52
N PRO A 161 10.16 -17.84 4.33
CA PRO A 161 11.16 -18.25 5.32
C PRO A 161 12.50 -18.54 4.64
N GLN A 162 13.59 -18.14 5.27
CA GLN A 162 14.95 -18.47 4.87
C GLN A 162 15.31 -19.91 5.29
N GLU A 163 16.43 -20.45 4.79
CA GLU A 163 16.81 -21.86 5.03
C GLU A 163 16.90 -22.22 6.52
N ASP A 164 17.29 -21.27 7.37
CA ASP A 164 17.43 -21.46 8.82
C ASP A 164 16.16 -21.13 9.64
N ASP A 165 15.10 -20.62 8.99
CA ASP A 165 13.87 -20.27 9.67
C ASP A 165 13.02 -21.52 10.01
N ASP A 166 12.32 -21.49 11.14
CA ASP A 166 11.30 -22.50 11.44
C ASP A 166 10.11 -22.35 10.49
N LEU A 167 10.05 -23.23 9.48
CA LEU A 167 8.99 -23.26 8.48
C LEU A 167 7.58 -23.39 9.10
N GLN A 168 7.42 -24.09 10.23
CA GLN A 168 6.11 -24.25 10.85
C GLN A 168 5.66 -22.97 11.52
N GLU A 169 6.57 -22.28 12.22
CA GLU A 169 6.24 -20.99 12.83
C GLU A 169 5.98 -19.92 11.76
N ALA A 170 6.76 -19.91 10.68
CA ALA A 170 6.51 -19.01 9.53
C ALA A 170 5.12 -19.24 8.91
N LYS A 171 4.72 -20.51 8.67
CA LYS A 171 3.38 -20.85 8.14
C LYS A 171 2.27 -20.41 9.08
N LYS A 172 2.45 -20.64 10.38
CA LYS A 172 1.49 -20.25 11.42
C LYS A 172 1.35 -18.73 11.47
N TYR A 173 2.44 -17.99 11.45
CA TYR A 173 2.43 -16.53 11.41
C TYR A 173 1.71 -15.99 10.17
N ILE A 174 2.05 -16.49 8.98
CA ILE A 174 1.39 -16.10 7.72
C ILE A 174 -0.12 -16.37 7.78
N HIS A 175 -0.51 -17.54 8.27
CA HIS A 175 -1.92 -17.90 8.39
C HIS A 175 -2.65 -17.01 9.40
N GLN A 176 -2.04 -16.74 10.56
CA GLN A 176 -2.63 -15.88 11.59
C GLN A 176 -2.80 -14.43 11.10
N ALA A 177 -1.80 -13.86 10.43
CA ALA A 177 -1.92 -12.53 9.83
C ALA A 177 -3.05 -12.48 8.79
N TRP A 178 -3.12 -13.49 7.91
CA TRP A 178 -4.20 -13.57 6.92
C TRP A 178 -5.59 -13.70 7.55
N VAL A 179 -5.76 -14.57 8.56
CA VAL A 179 -7.02 -14.73 9.28
C VAL A 179 -7.39 -13.45 10.03
N HIS A 180 -6.43 -12.77 10.66
CA HIS A 180 -6.66 -11.51 11.37
C HIS A 180 -7.20 -10.43 10.42
N HIS A 181 -6.52 -10.19 9.29
CA HIS A 181 -6.99 -9.24 8.28
C HIS A 181 -8.38 -9.63 7.75
N TRP A 182 -8.59 -10.91 7.46
CA TRP A 182 -9.89 -11.39 6.98
C TRP A 182 -11.00 -11.15 8.01
N GLN A 183 -10.76 -11.46 9.30
CA GLN A 183 -11.70 -11.20 10.39
C GLN A 183 -12.01 -9.71 10.54
N PHE A 184 -11.00 -8.84 10.42
CA PHE A 184 -11.20 -7.39 10.42
C PHE A 184 -12.16 -6.96 9.31
N PHE A 185 -12.06 -7.56 8.12
CA PHE A 185 -12.94 -7.20 7.01
C PHE A 185 -14.36 -7.79 7.12
N VAL A 186 -14.53 -9.03 7.57
CA VAL A 186 -15.83 -9.75 7.46
C VAL A 186 -16.69 -9.74 8.71
N THR A 187 -16.10 -9.58 9.89
CA THR A 187 -16.83 -9.66 11.16
C THR A 187 -17.26 -8.29 11.65
N ALA A 188 -18.14 -8.25 12.64
CA ALA A 188 -18.47 -7.04 13.39
C ALA A 188 -17.84 -7.05 14.80
N ASP A 189 -16.85 -7.92 15.01
CA ASP A 189 -16.29 -8.26 16.31
C ASP A 189 -15.45 -7.12 16.87
N THR A 190 -15.32 -7.06 18.19
CA THR A 190 -14.34 -6.19 18.83
C THR A 190 -12.98 -6.87 18.81
N MET A 191 -12.00 -6.21 18.18
CA MET A 191 -10.66 -6.72 17.90
C MET A 191 -9.59 -5.82 18.53
N ARG A 192 -8.35 -6.32 18.57
CA ARG A 192 -7.16 -5.59 19.02
C ARG A 192 -6.02 -5.88 18.04
N SER A 193 -5.14 -4.91 17.88
CA SER A 193 -3.92 -4.99 17.09
C SER A 193 -2.74 -4.91 18.06
N ASP A 194 -1.63 -5.56 17.74
CA ASP A 194 -0.35 -5.37 18.42
C ASP A 194 0.37 -4.09 17.96
N GLN A 195 -0.16 -3.43 16.93
CA GLN A 195 0.43 -2.26 16.28
C GLN A 195 0.01 -0.92 16.89
N PHE A 196 -1.00 -0.88 17.76
CA PHE A 196 -1.45 0.34 18.43
C PHE A 196 -2.30 0.01 19.66
N GLU A 197 -2.44 0.98 20.57
CA GLU A 197 -3.24 0.79 21.78
C GLU A 197 -4.75 0.94 21.52
N GLY A 198 -5.54 0.11 22.20
CA GLY A 198 -7.00 0.17 22.19
C GLY A 198 -7.64 -1.00 21.45
N SER A 199 -8.96 -0.96 21.34
CA SER A 199 -9.75 -1.92 20.56
C SER A 199 -10.49 -1.21 19.44
N PHE A 200 -10.73 -1.91 18.35
CA PHE A 200 -11.52 -1.47 17.21
C PHE A 200 -12.57 -2.50 16.87
N ARG A 201 -13.46 -2.17 15.94
CA ARG A 201 -14.52 -3.07 15.48
C ARG A 201 -14.22 -3.53 14.06
N GLY A 202 -14.41 -4.82 13.79
CA GLY A 202 -14.42 -5.36 12.43
C GLY A 202 -15.45 -4.65 11.55
N LEU A 203 -15.19 -4.58 10.25
CA LEU A 203 -15.92 -3.74 9.31
C LEU A 203 -17.21 -4.37 8.81
N HIS A 204 -17.41 -5.68 8.92
CA HIS A 204 -18.57 -6.41 8.43
C HIS A 204 -18.91 -6.11 6.96
N LEU A 205 -17.89 -6.11 6.10
CA LEU A 205 -18.01 -5.77 4.67
C LEU A 205 -18.90 -6.79 3.92
N PRO A 206 -19.71 -6.32 2.95
CA PRO A 206 -20.47 -7.24 2.10
C PRO A 206 -19.53 -8.22 1.38
N ARG A 207 -19.98 -9.46 1.18
CA ARG A 207 -19.20 -10.51 0.50
C ARG A 207 -18.58 -10.05 -0.82
N LYS A 208 -19.33 -9.29 -1.63
CA LYS A 208 -18.82 -8.74 -2.90
C LYS A 208 -17.55 -7.91 -2.71
N VAL A 209 -17.47 -7.09 -1.67
CA VAL A 209 -16.30 -6.26 -1.39
C VAL A 209 -15.10 -7.14 -1.04
N ILE A 210 -15.31 -8.21 -0.29
CA ILE A 210 -14.27 -9.19 0.05
C ILE A 210 -13.78 -9.91 -1.19
N ASP A 211 -14.70 -10.38 -2.04
CA ASP A 211 -14.37 -11.06 -3.31
C ASP A 211 -13.56 -10.13 -4.22
N ASP A 212 -13.89 -8.83 -4.27
CA ASP A 212 -13.15 -7.84 -5.04
C ASP A 212 -11.73 -7.63 -4.52
N ILE A 213 -11.57 -7.42 -3.20
CA ILE A 213 -10.28 -7.18 -2.55
C ILE A 213 -9.36 -8.41 -2.67
N TYR A 214 -9.86 -9.61 -2.36
CA TYR A 214 -9.03 -10.81 -2.29
C TYR A 214 -8.80 -11.50 -3.64
N TYR A 215 -9.66 -11.26 -4.65
CA TYR A 215 -9.56 -12.02 -5.90
C TYR A 215 -9.90 -11.22 -7.16
N ASN A 216 -11.11 -10.66 -7.30
CA ASN A 216 -11.59 -10.19 -8.61
C ASN A 216 -10.70 -9.08 -9.20
N ASN A 217 -10.16 -8.19 -8.37
CA ASN A 217 -9.27 -7.13 -8.84
C ASN A 217 -7.93 -7.70 -9.33
N ALA A 218 -7.30 -8.59 -8.57
CA ALA A 218 -6.07 -9.26 -8.98
C ALA A 218 -6.29 -10.09 -10.26
N ALA A 219 -7.40 -10.83 -10.34
CA ALA A 219 -7.76 -11.61 -11.53
C ALA A 219 -7.96 -10.69 -12.75
N ARG A 220 -8.68 -9.58 -12.59
CA ARG A 220 -8.90 -8.61 -13.67
C ARG A 220 -7.60 -7.96 -14.17
N ILE A 221 -6.66 -7.69 -13.26
CA ILE A 221 -5.41 -6.99 -13.59
C ILE A 221 -4.36 -7.95 -14.17
N PHE A 222 -4.21 -9.15 -13.59
CA PHE A 222 -3.08 -10.03 -13.90
C PHE A 222 -3.43 -11.26 -14.74
N LEU A 223 -4.71 -11.69 -14.78
CA LEU A 223 -5.10 -12.94 -15.47
C LEU A 223 -5.79 -12.71 -16.83
N THR A 224 -6.13 -11.47 -17.17
CA THR A 224 -6.87 -11.11 -18.39
C THR A 224 -6.05 -11.27 -19.68
N HIS A 225 -4.72 -11.38 -19.61
CA HIS A 225 -3.85 -11.56 -20.78
C HIS A 225 -3.83 -12.98 -21.37
N LYS A 226 -4.56 -13.95 -20.79
CA LYS A 226 -4.55 -15.35 -21.27
C LYS A 226 -5.54 -15.68 -22.39
N ILE A 227 -6.25 -14.72 -23.00
CA ILE A 227 -7.32 -15.02 -23.99
C ILE A 227 -6.98 -14.65 -25.45
N ILE A 228 -5.79 -14.08 -25.75
CA ILE A 228 -5.37 -13.84 -27.15
C ILE A 228 -4.21 -14.78 -27.55
N GLN A 229 -4.42 -16.09 -27.42
CA GLN A 229 -3.67 -17.12 -28.16
C GLN A 229 -4.56 -18.37 -28.30
N GLN A 230 -5.51 -18.35 -29.24
CA GLN A 230 -5.99 -19.51 -30.00
C GLN A 230 -6.34 -19.05 -31.41
#